data_AF-A0A660RF94-F1
#
_entry.id   AF-A0A660RF94-F1
#
_cell.length_a   1.000
_cell.length_b   1.000
_cell.length_c   1.000
_cell.angle_alpha   90.00
_cell.angle_beta   90.00
_cell.angle_gamma   90.00
#
_symmetry.space_group_name_H-M   'P 1'
#
loop_
_entity.id
_entity.type
_entity.pdbx_description
1 polymer ?
#
loop_
_entity_poly.entity_id
_entity_poly.type
_entity_poly.pdbx_seq_one_letter_code
_entity_poly.pdbx_strand_id
1 'polypeptide(L)'
;VQVSMNLTNYKKSPMFRVFEVIKREAERYGVPVVGSEIVGLVPLLALVESAAFYLQLEDFDVSKIIENNVLDIFAKELEKGES
;
A
#
# COMPACT_ATOMS: atom_id res chain seq x y z
N VAL A 1 -6.19 -16.90 -15.47
CA VAL A 1 -5.72 -17.53 -14.20
C VAL A 1 -5.33 -16.43 -13.23
N GLN A 2 -5.29 -16.71 -11.93
CA GLN A 2 -4.92 -15.73 -10.90
C GLN A 2 -3.91 -16.36 -9.93
N VAL A 3 -2.95 -15.56 -9.48
CA VAL A 3 -2.04 -15.91 -8.40
C VAL A 3 -2.60 -15.31 -7.11
N SER A 4 -3.04 -16.17 -6.19
CA SER A 4 -3.49 -15.74 -4.86
C SER A 4 -2.31 -15.73 -3.89
N MET A 5 -2.16 -14.67 -3.08
CA MET A 5 -1.09 -14.54 -2.10
C MET A 5 -1.59 -13.95 -0.79
N ASN A 6 -1.19 -14.58 0.32
CA ASN A 6 -1.30 -13.99 1.65
C ASN A 6 -0.04 -13.21 2.00
N LEU A 7 -0.14 -11.89 2.02
CA LEU A 7 0.91 -10.98 2.49
C LEU A 7 0.85 -10.85 4.01
N THR A 8 1.35 -11.86 4.72
CA THR A 8 1.29 -11.93 6.20
C THR A 8 2.17 -10.90 6.90
N ASN A 9 3.25 -10.45 6.26
CA ASN A 9 4.10 -9.38 6.76
C ASN A 9 4.63 -8.52 5.61
N TYR A 10 3.92 -7.43 5.30
CA TYR A 10 4.29 -6.51 4.24
C TYR A 10 5.60 -5.74 4.53
N LYS A 11 5.98 -5.57 5.79
CA LYS A 11 7.25 -4.89 6.14
C LYS A 11 8.48 -5.71 5.74
N LYS A 12 8.38 -7.04 5.83
CA LYS A 12 9.45 -7.97 5.38
C LYS A 12 9.40 -8.21 3.87
N SER A 13 8.19 -8.33 3.32
CA SER A 13 7.96 -8.55 1.89
C SER A 13 7.00 -7.48 1.36
N PRO A 14 7.53 -6.30 0.97
CA PRO A 14 6.70 -5.18 0.52
C PRO A 14 5.82 -5.54 -0.68
N MET A 15 4.59 -5.01 -0.70
CA MET A 15 3.58 -5.36 -1.70
C MET A 15 4.06 -5.07 -3.12
N PHE A 16 4.65 -3.90 -3.38
CA PHE A 16 5.24 -3.58 -4.68
C PHE A 16 6.30 -4.60 -5.12
N ARG A 17 7.15 -5.05 -4.19
CA ARG A 17 8.24 -5.99 -4.50
C ARG A 17 7.68 -7.36 -4.86
N VAL A 18 6.71 -7.83 -4.08
CA VAL A 18 6.03 -9.11 -4.35
C VAL A 18 5.35 -9.05 -5.72
N PHE A 19 4.64 -7.97 -6.04
CA PHE A 19 3.99 -7.80 -7.34
C PHE A 19 4.99 -7.77 -8.50
N GLU A 20 6.10 -7.05 -8.37
CA GLU A 20 7.14 -7.01 -9.40
C GLU A 20 7.85 -8.35 -9.59
N VAL A 21 8.03 -9.14 -8.53
CA VAL A 21 8.56 -10.51 -8.63
C VAL A 21 7.59 -11.41 -9.41
N ILE A 22 6.29 -11.33 -9.13
CA ILE A 22 5.27 -12.10 -9.88
C ILE A 22 5.27 -11.70 -11.36
N LYS A 23 5.31 -10.40 -11.66
CA LYS A 23 5.37 -9.89 -13.04
C LYS A 23 6.59 -10.44 -13.78
N ARG A 24 7.77 -10.34 -13.17
CA ARG A 24 9.02 -10.85 -13.75
C ARG A 24 8.99 -12.36 -13.95
N GLU A 25 8.37 -13.10 -13.05
CA GLU A 25 8.26 -14.55 -13.20
C GLU A 25 7.27 -14.91 -14.31
N ALA A 26 6.11 -14.28 -14.36
CA ALA A 26 5.11 -14.52 -15.41
C ALA A 26 5.62 -14.15 -16.82
N GLU A 27 6.39 -13.07 -16.92
CA GLU A 27 7.03 -12.61 -18.17
C GLU A 27 7.97 -13.69 -18.77
N ARG A 28 8.68 -14.45 -17.93
CA ARG A 28 9.54 -15.56 -18.38
C ARG A 28 8.77 -16.66 -19.12
N TYR A 29 7.48 -16.79 -18.83
CA TYR A 29 6.59 -17.73 -19.49
C TYR A 29 5.72 -17.07 -20.56
N GLY A 30 5.96 -15.79 -20.90
CA GLY A 30 5.17 -15.05 -21.87
C GLY A 30 3.74 -14.75 -21.42
N VAL A 31 3.47 -14.78 -20.10
CA VAL A 31 2.14 -14.55 -19.54
C VAL A 31 2.06 -13.12 -18.99
N PRO A 32 1.19 -12.25 -19.53
CA PRO A 32 1.05 -10.89 -19.03
C PRO A 32 0.25 -10.85 -17.73
N VAL A 33 0.70 -10.03 -16.77
CA VAL A 33 -0.07 -9.66 -15.58
C VAL A 33 -0.85 -8.39 -15.90
N VAL A 34 -2.17 -8.51 -16.04
CA VAL A 34 -3.06 -7.42 -16.50
C VAL A 34 -3.69 -6.60 -15.38
N GLY A 35 -3.57 -7.04 -14.13
CA GLY A 35 -4.15 -6.37 -12.97
C GLY A 35 -3.93 -7.14 -11.67
N SER A 36 -4.43 -6.57 -10.58
CA SER A 36 -4.43 -7.18 -9.24
C SER A 36 -5.66 -6.73 -8.46
N GLU A 37 -5.96 -7.45 -7.38
CA GLU A 37 -7.07 -7.16 -6.47
C GLU A 37 -6.58 -7.34 -5.03
N ILE A 38 -7.08 -6.48 -4.13
CA ILE A 38 -6.92 -6.62 -2.69
C ILE A 38 -8.21 -7.22 -2.14
N VAL A 39 -8.10 -8.33 -1.43
CA VAL A 39 -9.24 -8.98 -0.76
C VAL A 39 -9.31 -8.46 0.68
N GLY A 40 -10.36 -7.71 1.01
CA GLY A 40 -10.60 -7.16 2.34
C GLY A 40 -9.91 -5.82 2.61
N LEU A 41 -9.51 -5.59 3.86
CA LEU A 41 -8.82 -4.37 4.28
C LEU A 41 -7.31 -4.52 4.14
N VAL A 42 -6.63 -3.39 3.88
CA VAL A 42 -5.18 -3.32 3.78
C VAL A 42 -4.65 -2.18 4.66
N PRO A 43 -3.48 -2.33 5.31
CA PRO A 43 -2.84 -1.21 6.00
C PRO A 43 -2.50 -0.09 5.04
N LEU A 44 -2.84 1.16 5.38
CA LEU A 44 -2.53 2.35 4.57
C LEU A 44 -1.05 2.41 4.20
N LEU A 45 -0.16 2.14 5.15
CA LEU A 45 1.28 2.20 4.94
C LEU A 45 1.77 1.26 3.82
N ALA A 46 1.16 0.08 3.66
CA ALA A 46 1.53 -0.86 2.59
C ALA A 46 1.20 -0.32 1.19
N LEU A 47 0.08 0.42 1.07
CA LEU A 47 -0.29 1.12 -0.16
C LEU A 47 0.64 2.30 -0.42
N VAL A 48 0.95 3.08 0.62
CA VAL A 48 1.83 4.25 0.52
C VAL A 48 3.24 3.84 0.10
N GLU A 49 3.81 2.80 0.70
CA GLU A 49 5.11 2.26 0.30
C GLU A 49 5.11 1.81 -1.16
N SER A 50 4.00 1.22 -1.62
CA SER A 50 3.86 0.82 -3.02
C SER A 50 3.76 2.01 -3.96
N ALA A 51 2.98 3.03 -3.60
CA ALA A 51 2.87 4.27 -4.35
C ALA A 51 4.22 5.00 -4.42
N ALA A 52 4.94 5.10 -3.30
CA ALA A 52 6.27 5.69 -3.22
C ALA A 52 7.26 4.96 -4.14
N PHE A 53 7.23 3.62 -4.18
CA PHE A 53 8.06 2.84 -5.09
C PHE A 53 7.76 3.11 -6.56
N TYR A 54 6.48 3.05 -6.97
CA TYR A 54 6.11 3.23 -8.39
C TYR A 54 6.27 4.66 -8.88
N LEU A 55 6.01 5.65 -8.01
CA LEU A 55 6.15 7.07 -8.32
C LEU A 55 7.57 7.59 -8.09
N GLN A 56 8.47 6.75 -7.57
CA GLN A 56 9.86 7.09 -7.26
C GLN A 56 9.98 8.31 -6.34
N LEU A 57 9.12 8.35 -5.30
CA LEU A 57 9.12 9.47 -4.36
C LEU A 57 10.34 9.38 -3.44
N GLU A 58 11.11 10.46 -3.37
CA GLU A 58 12.23 10.62 -2.44
C GLU A 58 11.77 11.30 -1.16
N ASP A 59 12.25 10.82 0.00
CA ASP A 59 11.93 11.37 1.32
C ASP A 59 10.43 11.64 1.54
N PHE A 60 9.61 10.70 1.05
CA PHE A 60 8.17 10.77 1.21
C PHE A 60 7.78 10.35 2.62
N ASP A 61 7.04 11.23 3.30
CA ASP A 61 6.56 11.02 4.65
C ASP A 61 5.03 10.90 4.66
N VAL A 62 4.51 9.96 5.44
CA VAL A 62 3.07 9.69 5.57
C VAL A 62 2.28 10.88 6.10
N SER A 63 2.90 11.86 6.76
CA SER A 63 2.25 13.13 7.16
C SER A 63 1.83 13.98 5.97
N LYS A 64 2.39 13.76 4.77
CA LYS A 64 1.99 14.46 3.55
C LYS A 64 0.67 13.93 2.97
N ILE A 65 0.08 12.89 3.56
CA ILE A 65 -1.24 12.36 3.20
C ILE A 65 -2.31 13.22 3.85
N ILE A 66 -3.20 13.79 3.04
CA ILE A 66 -4.21 14.75 3.48
C ILE A 66 -5.15 14.11 4.50
N GLU A 67 -5.58 12.88 4.26
CA GLU A 67 -6.51 12.13 5.11
C GLU A 67 -5.95 11.96 6.54
N ASN A 68 -4.64 11.76 6.70
CA ASN A 68 -4.01 11.66 8.02
C ASN A 68 -4.19 12.96 8.81
N ASN A 69 -3.95 14.11 8.18
CA ASN A 69 -4.11 15.41 8.82
C ASN A 69 -5.58 15.71 9.16
N VAL A 70 -6.50 15.34 8.27
CA VAL A 70 -7.94 15.54 8.47
C VAL A 70 -8.41 14.70 9.67
N LEU A 71 -8.00 13.44 9.75
CA LEU A 71 -8.32 12.55 10.87
C LEU A 71 -7.73 13.08 12.19
N ASP A 72 -6.51 13.59 12.18
CA ASP A 72 -5.88 14.19 13.36
C ASP A 72 -6.63 15.43 13.86
N ILE A 73 -7.14 16.27 12.95
CA ILE A 73 -7.96 17.44 13.31
C ILE A 73 -9.27 16.97 13.95
N PHE A 74 -9.95 16.00 13.34
CA PHE A 74 -11.20 15.46 13.89
C PHE A 74 -11.00 14.83 15.27
N ALA A 75 -9.91 14.07 15.47
CA ALA A 75 -9.58 13.50 16.78
C ALA A 75 -9.42 14.59 17.84
N LYS A 76 -8.69 15.67 17.54
CA LYS A 76 -8.49 16.81 18.45
C LYS A 76 -9.78 17.55 18.80
N GLU A 77 -10.70 17.69 17.85
CA GLU A 77 -11.98 18.36 18.12
C GLU A 77 -12.92 17.49 18.98
N LEU A 78 -12.89 16.17 18.82
CA LEU A 78 -13.63 15.25 19.69
C LEU A 78 -13.12 15.32 21.14
N GLU A 79 -11.81 15.36 21.36
CA GLU A 79 -11.20 15.47 22.69
C GLU A 79 -11.56 16.78 23.41
N LYS A 80 -11.72 17.88 22.67
CA LYS A 80 -12.12 19.18 23.25
C LYS A 80 -13.60 19.24 23.65
N GLY A 81 -14.46 18.45 23.01
CA GLY A 81 -15.90 18.41 23.29
C GLY A 81 -16.28 17.59 24.52
N GLU A 82 -15.35 16.77 25.03
CA GLU A 82 -15.52 15.95 26.25
C GLU A 82 -15.02 16.64 27.53
N SER A 83 -14.48 17.86 27.43
CA SER A 83 -13.97 18.68 28.55
C SER A 83 -14.90 19.82 28.95
#